data_AF-A0A9W8E3F1-F1
#
_entry.id   AF-A0A9W8E3F1-F1
#
_cell.length_a   1.000
_cell.length_b   1.000
_cell.length_c   1.000
_cell.angle_alpha   90.00
_cell.angle_beta   90.00
_cell.angle_gamma   90.00
#
_symmetry.space_group_name_H-M   'P 1'
#
loop_
_entity.id
_entity.type
_entity.pdbx_description
1 polymer ?
#
loop_
_entity_poly.entity_id
_entity_poly.type
_entity_poly.pdbx_seq_one_letter_code
_entity_poly.pdbx_strand_id
1 'polypeptide(L)'
;MKYLEVREFSTITQALNFETSGENKVSGRLEAYSCKSVAADKKLYKFFENKFQEDLLEAASLSPEQSLSHIISPFGPLTESSSRKVLFYLIATLNASFPDYDFRSIKPEQFTHEPDVTAVMNDINSTLFTAGNTSAIRRHNMWENVDANIHLGEASVYSFHPDDDANPFGENGSIWSLHYFFFNRHLKRVVYFSCTCQSPTSYSEEDDEDSYELTDEYPITMQFSDVEMSPRTRPLLPEQSNLYTIKEL
;
A
#
# COMPACT_ATOMS: atom_id res chain seq x y z
N MET A 1 19.33 7.71 -1.91
CA MET A 1 18.79 9.00 -1.47
C MET A 1 19.28 9.27 -0.06
N LYS A 2 19.49 10.52 0.35
CA LYS A 2 19.87 10.84 1.74
C LYS A 2 18.67 11.41 2.50
N TYR A 3 18.25 10.77 3.59
CA TYR A 3 17.22 11.28 4.48
C TYR A 3 17.59 12.65 5.04
N LEU A 4 16.61 13.55 5.10
CA LEU A 4 16.71 14.89 5.67
C LEU A 4 15.82 14.95 6.90
N GLU A 5 16.45 15.19 8.06
CA GLU A 5 15.74 15.34 9.31
C GLU A 5 15.02 16.69 9.33
N VAL A 6 13.68 16.63 9.30
CA VAL A 6 12.78 17.78 9.43
C VAL A 6 11.92 17.52 10.66
N ARG A 7 12.09 18.33 11.71
CA ARG A 7 11.47 18.09 13.02
C ARG A 7 9.94 18.07 12.92
N GLU A 8 9.39 18.96 12.13
CA GLU A 8 7.95 19.13 11.95
C GLU A 8 7.35 17.90 11.24
N PHE A 9 8.09 17.30 10.30
CA PHE A 9 7.67 16.10 9.58
C PHE A 9 7.55 14.89 10.50
N SER A 10 8.39 14.78 11.53
CA SER A 10 8.24 13.72 12.55
C SER A 10 6.94 13.86 13.33
N THR A 11 6.57 15.09 13.71
CA THR A 11 5.31 15.37 14.42
C THR A 11 4.10 15.10 13.53
N ILE A 12 4.17 15.53 12.26
CA ILE A 12 3.12 15.29 11.28
C ILE A 12 2.97 13.78 11.01
N THR A 13 4.07 13.07 10.84
CA THR A 13 4.08 11.61 10.66
C THR A 13 3.37 10.92 11.83
N GLN A 14 3.68 11.28 13.08
CA GLN A 14 2.97 10.74 14.23
C GLN A 14 1.45 11.00 14.17
N ALA A 15 1.04 12.19 13.75
CA ALA A 15 -0.37 12.55 13.60
C ALA A 15 -1.10 11.82 12.45
N LEU A 16 -0.36 11.33 11.45
CA LEU A 16 -0.86 10.52 10.34
C LEU A 16 -1.04 9.03 10.71
N ASN A 17 -0.57 8.59 11.88
CA ASN A 17 -0.74 7.22 12.36
C ASN A 17 -1.84 7.18 13.43
N PHE A 18 -3.00 6.61 13.10
CA PHE A 18 -4.17 6.56 14.00
C PHE A 18 -5.13 5.45 13.60
N GLU A 19 -6.06 5.13 14.50
CA GLU A 19 -7.17 4.22 14.23
C GLU A 19 -8.44 5.02 13.91
N THR A 20 -9.16 4.60 12.89
CA THR A 20 -10.45 5.18 12.53
C THR A 20 -11.54 4.71 13.49
N SER A 21 -12.71 5.36 13.49
CA SER A 21 -13.85 4.92 14.29
C SER A 21 -14.40 3.54 13.91
N GLY A 22 -14.04 3.02 12.75
CA GLY A 22 -14.40 1.67 12.28
C GLY A 22 -13.27 0.65 12.43
N GLU A 23 -12.36 0.86 13.39
CA GLU A 23 -11.24 -0.04 13.71
C GLU A 23 -10.18 -0.22 12.59
N ASN A 24 -10.34 0.46 11.46
CA ASN A 24 -9.31 0.49 10.42
C ASN A 24 -8.07 1.24 10.92
N LYS A 25 -6.90 0.71 10.59
CA LYS A 25 -5.61 1.32 10.94
C LYS A 25 -5.12 2.18 9.79
N VAL A 26 -4.94 3.47 10.05
CA VAL A 26 -4.28 4.40 9.11
C VAL A 26 -2.83 4.55 9.50
N SER A 27 -1.94 4.27 8.54
CA SER A 27 -0.49 4.39 8.69
C SER A 27 0.05 5.36 7.65
N GLY A 28 0.63 6.47 8.10
CA GLY A 28 1.16 7.49 7.19
C GLY A 28 2.57 7.95 7.55
N ARG A 29 3.27 8.46 6.54
CA ARG A 29 4.63 8.99 6.64
C ARG A 29 4.76 10.26 5.81
N LEU A 30 5.49 11.21 6.37
CA LEU A 30 5.93 12.41 5.65
C LEU A 30 7.43 12.54 5.85
N GLU A 31 8.20 12.42 4.76
CA GLU A 31 9.65 12.30 4.81
C GLU A 31 10.30 13.19 3.74
N ALA A 32 11.48 13.72 4.04
CA ALA A 32 12.26 14.53 3.11
C ALA A 32 13.58 13.84 2.76
N TYR A 33 13.95 13.91 1.48
CA TYR A 33 15.17 13.28 0.95
C TYR A 33 15.92 14.22 0.02
N SER A 34 17.25 14.24 0.14
CA SER A 34 18.13 14.86 -0.85
C SER A 34 18.52 13.86 -1.93
N CYS A 35 18.48 14.28 -3.19
CA CYS A 35 18.97 13.55 -4.35
C CYS A 35 20.51 13.52 -4.45
N LYS A 36 21.23 13.91 -3.40
CA LYS A 36 22.69 13.71 -3.31
C LYS A 36 22.98 12.22 -3.28
N SER A 37 23.73 11.74 -4.27
CA SER A 37 24.04 10.32 -4.40
C SER A 37 24.93 9.84 -3.25
N VAL A 38 24.48 8.80 -2.56
CA VAL A 38 25.34 8.00 -1.68
C VAL A 38 25.99 6.84 -2.45
N ALA A 39 26.95 6.13 -1.87
CA ALA A 39 27.66 5.05 -2.57
C ALA A 39 26.73 3.94 -3.09
N ALA A 40 25.70 3.59 -2.32
CA ALA A 40 24.66 2.63 -2.71
C ALA A 40 23.88 3.12 -3.95
N ASP A 41 23.51 4.41 -3.98
CA ASP A 41 22.79 5.02 -5.11
C ASP A 41 23.55 4.90 -6.43
N LYS A 42 24.89 5.01 -6.40
CA LYS A 42 25.70 4.88 -7.61
C LYS A 42 25.64 3.48 -8.20
N LYS A 43 25.59 2.44 -7.36
CA LYS A 43 25.43 1.05 -7.82
C LYS A 43 24.03 0.83 -8.37
N LEU A 44 23.02 1.31 -7.64
CA LEU A 44 21.61 1.20 -8.05
C LEU A 44 21.36 1.94 -9.37
N TYR A 45 21.87 3.16 -9.54
CA TYR A 45 21.72 3.93 -10.77
C TYR A 45 22.34 3.22 -11.98
N LYS A 46 23.53 2.61 -11.80
CA LYS A 46 24.16 1.82 -12.87
C LYS A 46 23.32 0.60 -13.25
N PHE A 47 22.74 -0.09 -12.27
CA PHE A 47 21.83 -1.20 -12.52
C PHE A 47 20.62 -0.76 -13.35
N PHE A 48 20.00 0.37 -12.99
CA PHE A 48 18.87 0.94 -13.73
C PHE A 48 19.21 1.33 -15.17
N GLU A 49 20.35 1.99 -15.41
CA GLU A 49 20.76 2.34 -16.76
C GLU A 49 21.07 1.10 -17.61
N ASN A 50 21.67 0.05 -17.03
CA ASN A 50 21.91 -1.20 -17.74
C ASN A 50 20.59 -1.90 -18.11
N LYS A 51 19.67 -2.03 -17.15
CA LYS A 51 18.34 -2.63 -17.39
C LYS A 51 17.59 -1.89 -18.49
N PHE A 52 17.57 -0.56 -18.43
CA PHE A 52 16.94 0.25 -19.48
C PHE A 52 17.58 0.01 -20.86
N GLN A 53 18.90 -0.16 -20.93
CA GLN A 53 19.60 -0.46 -22.17
C GLN A 53 19.25 -1.85 -22.71
N GLU A 54 19.07 -2.85 -21.83
CA GLU A 54 18.60 -4.19 -22.17
C GLU A 54 17.16 -4.13 -22.70
N ASP A 55 16.26 -3.46 -21.99
CA ASP A 55 14.85 -3.28 -22.39
C ASP A 55 14.75 -2.61 -23.76
N LEU A 56 15.59 -1.60 -24.05
CA LEU A 56 15.63 -0.96 -25.36
C LEU A 56 16.10 -1.90 -26.49
N LEU A 57 17.06 -2.79 -26.21
CA LEU A 57 17.56 -3.76 -27.19
C LEU A 57 16.48 -4.83 -27.47
N GLU A 58 15.77 -5.26 -26.43
CA GLU A 58 14.65 -6.19 -26.55
C GLU A 58 13.49 -5.55 -27.33
N ALA A 59 13.11 -4.31 -27.00
CA ALA A 59 12.08 -3.57 -27.73
C ALA A 59 12.42 -3.33 -29.21
N ALA A 60 13.70 -3.13 -29.54
CA ALA A 60 14.15 -3.01 -30.92
C ALA A 60 14.03 -4.32 -31.73
N SER A 61 13.92 -5.46 -31.06
CA SER A 61 13.64 -6.76 -31.68
C SER A 61 12.15 -7.08 -31.81
N LEU A 62 11.30 -6.22 -31.25
CA LEU A 62 9.85 -6.37 -31.20
C LEU A 62 9.13 -5.38 -32.14
N SER A 63 7.82 -5.56 -32.31
CA SER A 63 6.94 -4.73 -33.16
C SER A 63 7.05 -3.23 -32.83
N PRO A 64 6.95 -2.31 -33.83
CA PRO A 64 7.04 -0.86 -33.64
C PRO A 64 6.13 -0.26 -32.54
N GLU A 65 5.02 -0.92 -32.21
CA GLU A 65 4.07 -0.47 -31.18
C GLU A 65 4.64 -0.58 -29.75
N GLN A 66 5.50 -1.56 -29.48
CA GLN A 66 6.15 -1.73 -28.15
C GLN A 66 7.32 -0.77 -27.95
N SER A 67 7.82 -0.13 -29.01
CA SER A 67 8.84 0.92 -28.91
C SER A 67 8.30 2.25 -28.36
N LEU A 68 6.97 2.46 -28.36
CA LEU A 68 6.34 3.73 -27.95
C LEU A 68 6.32 3.95 -26.43
N SER A 69 6.25 2.88 -25.63
CA SER A 69 6.29 2.98 -24.15
C SER A 69 7.61 3.58 -23.65
N HIS A 70 8.72 3.35 -24.35
CA HIS A 70 10.01 3.95 -24.03
C HIS A 70 10.11 5.45 -24.38
N ILE A 71 9.17 5.97 -25.18
CA ILE A 71 9.13 7.36 -25.65
C ILE A 71 8.14 8.19 -24.81
N ILE A 72 7.08 7.58 -24.29
CA ILE A 72 6.04 8.27 -23.53
C ILE A 72 6.00 7.69 -22.11
N SER A 73 6.58 8.43 -21.16
CA SER A 73 6.48 8.10 -19.73
C SER A 73 6.01 9.31 -18.93
N PRO A 74 5.54 9.11 -17.68
CA PRO A 74 5.18 10.20 -16.76
C PRO A 74 6.31 11.21 -16.54
N PHE A 75 7.56 10.80 -16.78
CA PHE A 75 8.75 11.61 -16.54
C PHE A 75 9.23 12.37 -17.78
N GLY A 76 8.55 12.20 -18.92
CA GLY A 76 9.04 12.55 -20.25
C GLY A 76 9.66 11.35 -20.99
N PRO A 77 10.28 11.56 -22.15
CA PRO A 77 10.90 10.47 -22.92
C PRO A 77 12.02 9.81 -22.13
N LEU A 78 11.97 8.48 -21.95
CA LEU A 78 13.00 7.76 -21.19
C LEU A 78 14.31 7.64 -21.97
N THR A 79 14.31 7.98 -23.25
CA THR A 79 15.54 8.23 -24.02
C THR A 79 16.38 9.37 -23.43
N GLU A 80 15.75 10.32 -22.73
CA GLU A 80 16.46 11.39 -22.04
C GLU A 80 16.97 10.96 -20.65
N SER A 81 18.25 11.21 -20.37
CA SER A 81 18.83 10.94 -19.04
C SER A 81 18.16 11.74 -17.92
N SER A 82 17.56 12.89 -18.24
CA SER A 82 16.78 13.71 -17.28
C SER A 82 15.58 12.95 -16.74
N SER A 83 14.80 12.32 -17.62
CA SER A 83 13.58 11.56 -17.29
C SER A 83 13.94 10.32 -16.48
N ARG A 84 14.94 9.56 -16.93
CA ARG A 84 15.43 8.36 -16.22
C ARG A 84 15.94 8.68 -14.82
N LYS A 85 16.58 9.84 -14.63
CA LYS A 85 17.00 10.29 -13.30
C LYS A 85 15.83 10.55 -12.37
N VAL A 86 14.70 11.08 -12.87
CA VAL A 86 13.51 11.29 -12.02
C VAL A 86 12.97 9.94 -11.56
N LEU A 87 12.74 9.00 -12.47
CA LEU A 87 12.33 7.63 -12.14
C LEU A 87 13.25 7.00 -11.09
N PHE A 88 14.57 7.09 -11.31
CA PHE A 88 15.56 6.62 -10.36
C PHE A 88 15.41 7.29 -8.99
N TYR A 89 15.21 8.62 -8.93
CA TYR A 89 15.05 9.32 -7.66
C TYR A 89 13.81 8.86 -6.90
N LEU A 90 12.70 8.58 -7.59
CA LEU A 90 11.48 8.08 -6.93
C LEU A 90 11.68 6.66 -6.39
N ILE A 91 12.23 5.75 -7.19
CA ILE A 91 12.53 4.37 -6.76
C ILE A 91 13.56 4.35 -5.63
N ALA A 92 14.61 5.17 -5.72
CA ALA A 92 15.61 5.28 -4.66
C ALA A 92 15.04 5.93 -3.39
N THR A 93 13.94 6.68 -3.50
CA THR A 93 13.20 7.21 -2.33
C THR A 93 12.37 6.11 -1.69
N LEU A 94 11.68 5.28 -2.48
CA LEU A 94 10.96 4.09 -1.98
C LEU A 94 11.90 3.14 -1.22
N ASN A 95 13.03 2.75 -1.82
CA ASN A 95 14.02 1.89 -1.16
C ASN A 95 14.62 2.51 0.11
N ALA A 96 14.61 3.84 0.24
CA ALA A 96 15.09 4.52 1.44
C ALA A 96 14.01 4.58 2.54
N SER A 97 12.75 4.79 2.16
CA SER A 97 11.58 4.81 3.06
C SER A 97 11.24 3.42 3.58
N PHE A 98 11.46 2.40 2.76
CA PHE A 98 11.07 1.01 3.02
C PHE A 98 12.27 0.08 2.76
N PRO A 99 13.27 0.07 3.66
CA PRO A 99 14.52 -0.67 3.45
C PRO A 99 14.37 -2.19 3.38
N ASP A 100 13.27 -2.72 3.92
CA ASP A 100 12.95 -4.15 3.94
C ASP A 100 12.37 -4.65 2.61
N TYR A 101 12.06 -3.73 1.70
CA TYR A 101 11.45 -4.03 0.41
C TYR A 101 12.36 -3.64 -0.75
N ASP A 102 12.30 -4.43 -1.82
CA ASP A 102 13.10 -4.20 -3.03
C ASP A 102 12.25 -3.66 -4.17
N PHE A 103 12.45 -2.39 -4.49
CA PHE A 103 11.70 -1.70 -5.54
C PHE A 103 12.43 -1.62 -6.89
N ARG A 104 13.49 -2.43 -7.09
CA ARG A 104 14.27 -2.44 -8.34
C ARG A 104 13.47 -2.89 -9.57
N SER A 105 12.40 -3.65 -9.37
CA SER A 105 11.54 -4.16 -10.44
C SER A 105 10.49 -3.16 -10.91
N ILE A 106 10.26 -2.06 -10.17
CA ILE A 106 9.23 -1.07 -10.50
C ILE A 106 9.41 -0.55 -11.93
N LYS A 107 8.28 -0.47 -12.64
CA LYS A 107 8.21 0.04 -14.01
C LYS A 107 7.69 1.48 -14.05
N PRO A 108 8.03 2.25 -15.10
CA PRO A 108 7.56 3.63 -15.26
C PRO A 108 6.02 3.77 -15.27
N GLU A 109 5.31 2.76 -15.76
CA GLU A 109 3.85 2.74 -15.90
C GLU A 109 3.12 2.71 -14.55
N GLN A 110 3.82 2.34 -13.48
CA GLN A 110 3.30 2.36 -12.11
C GLN A 110 3.32 3.76 -11.50
N PHE A 111 3.81 4.76 -12.21
CA PHE A 111 3.76 6.15 -11.79
C PHE A 111 2.84 6.98 -12.69
N THR A 112 2.28 8.04 -12.14
CA THR A 112 1.61 9.09 -12.90
C THR A 112 2.20 10.44 -12.53
N HIS A 113 2.32 11.35 -13.50
CA HIS A 113 2.72 12.73 -13.25
C HIS A 113 1.48 13.58 -13.08
N GLU A 114 1.33 14.14 -11.89
CA GLU A 114 0.16 14.91 -11.51
C GLU A 114 0.31 16.35 -12.01
N PRO A 115 -0.63 16.85 -12.84
CA PRO A 115 -0.49 18.16 -13.48
C PRO A 115 -0.73 19.33 -12.51
N ASP A 116 -1.44 19.08 -11.40
CA ASP A 116 -1.79 20.11 -10.42
C ASP A 116 -1.52 19.64 -8.99
N VAL A 117 -0.56 20.30 -8.34
CA VAL A 117 -0.21 20.10 -6.94
C VAL A 117 -1.40 20.36 -6.03
N THR A 118 -2.24 21.34 -6.36
CA THR A 118 -3.41 21.73 -5.57
C THR A 118 -4.47 20.62 -5.58
N ALA A 119 -4.69 19.99 -6.73
CA ALA A 119 -5.59 18.84 -6.84
C ALA A 119 -5.12 17.68 -5.95
N VAL A 120 -3.81 17.37 -5.96
CA VAL A 120 -3.22 16.34 -5.09
C VAL A 120 -3.38 16.69 -3.61
N MET A 121 -3.14 17.95 -3.24
CA MET A 121 -3.36 18.40 -1.86
C MET A 121 -4.83 18.21 -1.44
N ASN A 122 -5.78 18.53 -2.33
CA ASN A 122 -7.20 18.36 -2.07
C ASN A 122 -7.60 16.89 -1.96
N ASP A 123 -7.01 16.00 -2.75
CA ASP A 123 -7.22 14.57 -2.65
C ASP A 123 -6.76 14.01 -1.30
N ILE A 124 -5.52 14.35 -0.89
CA ILE A 124 -4.98 13.99 0.43
C ILE A 124 -5.85 14.56 1.55
N ASN A 125 -6.26 15.82 1.44
CA ASN A 125 -7.13 16.47 2.43
C ASN A 125 -8.48 15.75 2.57
N SER A 126 -9.09 15.39 1.45
CA SER A 126 -10.39 14.73 1.41
C SER A 126 -10.32 13.30 1.96
N THR A 127 -9.24 12.58 1.64
CA THR A 127 -8.99 11.23 2.15
C THR A 127 -8.80 11.24 3.67
N LEU A 128 -7.93 12.12 4.20
CA LEU A 128 -7.69 12.25 5.64
C LEU A 128 -8.93 12.75 6.40
N PHE A 129 -9.72 13.63 5.78
CA PHE A 129 -11.00 14.06 6.35
C PHE A 129 -11.99 12.89 6.46
N THR A 130 -12.11 12.09 5.40
CA THR A 130 -12.98 10.90 5.38
C THR A 130 -12.53 9.84 6.38
N ALA A 131 -11.22 9.69 6.57
CA ALA A 131 -10.64 8.79 7.56
C ALA A 131 -10.86 9.28 9.02
N GLY A 132 -11.30 10.53 9.23
CA GLY A 132 -11.67 11.07 10.53
C GLY A 132 -10.56 11.79 11.30
N ASN A 133 -9.37 11.98 10.71
CA ASN A 133 -8.27 12.69 11.35
C ASN A 133 -7.60 13.70 10.42
N THR A 134 -7.80 14.98 10.71
CA THR A 134 -7.19 16.10 9.98
C THR A 134 -6.14 16.85 10.81
N SER A 135 -5.66 16.26 11.91
CA SER A 135 -4.72 16.93 12.82
C SER A 135 -3.38 17.25 12.16
N ALA A 136 -2.86 16.38 11.31
CA ALA A 136 -1.70 16.64 10.48
C ALA A 136 -1.84 17.95 9.69
N ILE A 137 -2.99 18.14 9.03
CA ILE A 137 -3.27 19.32 8.20
C ILE A 137 -3.52 20.56 9.06
N ARG A 138 -4.45 20.47 10.03
CA ARG A 138 -4.99 21.64 10.74
C ARG A 138 -4.20 22.05 11.98
N ARG A 139 -3.65 21.08 12.73
CA ARG A 139 -2.94 21.33 13.99
C ARG A 139 -1.44 21.46 13.78
N HIS A 140 -0.89 20.69 12.84
CA HIS A 140 0.54 20.65 12.57
C HIS A 140 0.93 21.37 11.28
N ASN A 141 0.00 22.10 10.66
CA ASN A 141 0.20 22.91 9.46
C ASN A 141 1.00 22.15 8.38
N MET A 142 0.59 20.93 8.05
CA MET A 142 1.34 20.04 7.16
C MET A 142 1.76 20.72 5.86
N TRP A 143 0.84 21.42 5.19
CA TRP A 143 1.13 22.04 3.90
C TRP A 143 2.10 23.22 3.98
N GLU A 144 2.05 24.03 5.04
CA GLU A 144 3.04 25.09 5.26
C GLU A 144 4.44 24.50 5.46
N ASN A 145 4.54 23.40 6.21
CA ASN A 145 5.82 22.72 6.45
C ASN A 145 6.35 22.03 5.19
N VAL A 146 5.47 21.42 4.39
CA VAL A 146 5.86 20.84 3.09
C VAL A 146 6.36 21.94 2.16
N ASP A 147 5.59 23.02 2.01
CA ASP A 147 5.95 24.15 1.14
C ASP A 147 7.28 24.80 1.55
N ALA A 148 7.49 25.05 2.84
CA ALA A 148 8.76 25.58 3.36
C ALA A 148 9.97 24.68 3.06
N ASN A 149 9.76 23.36 2.87
CA ASN A 149 10.82 22.41 2.62
C ASN A 149 11.01 22.04 1.15
N ILE A 150 10.00 22.19 0.28
CA ILE A 150 10.07 21.75 -1.12
C ILE A 150 9.73 22.83 -2.15
N HIS A 151 9.17 23.96 -1.71
CA HIS A 151 8.56 25.00 -2.56
C HIS A 151 7.56 24.37 -3.53
N LEU A 152 6.33 24.12 -3.08
CA LEU A 152 5.29 23.40 -3.82
C LEU A 152 4.98 24.04 -5.17
N GLY A 153 5.07 25.37 -5.28
CA GLY A 153 4.86 26.08 -6.55
C GLY A 153 5.90 25.80 -7.64
N GLU A 154 7.06 25.23 -7.28
CA GLU A 154 8.13 24.83 -8.21
C GLU A 154 8.33 23.31 -8.27
N ALA A 155 7.53 22.54 -7.52
CA ALA A 155 7.65 21.10 -7.44
C ALA A 155 6.81 20.40 -8.51
N SER A 156 7.37 19.35 -9.11
CA SER A 156 6.60 18.37 -9.88
C SER A 156 6.07 17.30 -8.94
N VAL A 157 4.86 16.82 -9.17
CA VAL A 157 4.22 15.81 -8.31
C VAL A 157 4.02 14.52 -9.08
N TYR A 158 4.32 13.40 -8.43
CA TYR A 158 4.12 12.08 -9.00
C TYR A 158 3.36 11.21 -8.00
N SER A 159 2.42 10.42 -8.49
CA SER A 159 1.75 9.36 -7.74
C SER A 159 2.34 8.00 -8.10
N PHE A 160 2.35 7.07 -7.15
CA PHE A 160 2.78 5.69 -7.35
C PHE A 160 1.65 4.72 -7.03
N HIS A 161 1.41 3.80 -7.95
CA HIS A 161 0.36 2.79 -7.92
C HIS A 161 1.03 1.41 -7.97
N PRO A 162 1.22 0.73 -6.83
CA PRO A 162 1.81 -0.62 -6.82
C PRO A 162 0.91 -1.62 -7.56
N ASP A 163 1.51 -2.61 -8.23
CA ASP A 163 0.77 -3.71 -8.87
C ASP A 163 0.29 -4.73 -7.80
N ASP A 164 -0.88 -5.32 -7.99
CA ASP A 164 -1.54 -6.20 -7.01
C ASP A 164 -0.68 -7.42 -6.59
N ASP A 165 0.03 -8.07 -7.51
CA ASP A 165 0.79 -9.29 -7.25
C ASP A 165 2.12 -9.06 -6.51
N ALA A 166 2.55 -7.81 -6.36
CA ALA A 166 3.83 -7.43 -5.78
C ALA A 166 3.71 -6.23 -4.84
N ASN A 167 2.54 -6.03 -4.23
CA ASN A 167 2.29 -4.88 -3.36
C ASN A 167 2.79 -5.13 -1.93
N PRO A 168 3.95 -4.58 -1.52
CA PRO A 168 4.40 -4.68 -0.13
C PRO A 168 3.53 -3.89 0.85
N PHE A 169 2.68 -3.00 0.34
CA PHE A 169 1.76 -2.16 1.10
C PHE A 169 0.35 -2.78 1.21
N GLY A 170 0.13 -3.91 0.51
CA GLY A 170 -1.14 -4.59 0.37
C GLY A 170 -1.04 -6.07 0.68
N GLU A 171 -0.35 -6.44 1.76
CA GLU A 171 -0.72 -7.67 2.46
C GLU A 171 -2.17 -7.49 2.91
N ASN A 172 -3.02 -8.45 2.54
CA ASN A 172 -4.47 -8.53 2.69
C ASN A 172 -5.13 -7.38 3.50
N GLY A 173 -6.15 -6.73 2.94
CA GLY A 173 -7.01 -5.79 3.69
C GLY A 173 -6.71 -4.29 3.51
N SER A 174 -5.88 -3.89 2.54
CA SER A 174 -5.74 -2.47 2.18
C SER A 174 -7.05 -1.92 1.61
N ILE A 175 -7.59 -0.88 2.24
CA ILE A 175 -8.81 -0.17 1.81
C ILE A 175 -8.44 0.91 0.80
N TRP A 176 -7.36 1.64 1.07
CA TRP A 176 -6.79 2.62 0.16
C TRP A 176 -5.32 2.84 0.49
N SER A 177 -4.56 3.27 -0.52
CA SER A 177 -3.15 3.65 -0.39
C SER A 177 -2.86 4.87 -1.24
N LEU A 178 -2.17 5.84 -0.66
CA LEU A 178 -1.74 7.07 -1.30
C LEU A 178 -0.22 7.13 -1.23
N HIS A 179 0.44 7.29 -2.36
CA HIS A 179 1.90 7.44 -2.44
C HIS A 179 2.22 8.60 -3.38
N TYR A 180 2.62 9.74 -2.81
CA TYR A 180 2.92 10.96 -3.55
C TYR A 180 4.37 11.42 -3.34
N PHE A 181 4.99 11.87 -4.42
CA PHE A 181 6.35 12.41 -4.44
C PHE A 181 6.31 13.86 -4.93
N PHE A 182 6.69 14.79 -4.06
CA PHE A 182 6.89 16.19 -4.41
C PHE A 182 8.37 16.39 -4.72
N PHE A 183 8.70 16.54 -6.00
CA PHE A 183 10.08 16.65 -6.47
C PHE A 183 10.39 18.08 -6.93
N ASN A 184 11.35 18.71 -6.25
CA ASN A 184 11.90 20.00 -6.69
C ASN A 184 13.30 19.79 -7.30
N ARG A 185 13.40 20.05 -8.62
CA ARG A 185 14.63 19.87 -9.40
C ARG A 185 15.73 20.85 -9.00
N HIS A 186 15.38 22.08 -8.61
CA HIS A 186 16.34 23.11 -8.20
C HIS A 186 16.97 22.78 -6.85
N LEU A 187 16.14 22.34 -5.89
CA LEU A 187 16.60 21.91 -4.56
C LEU A 187 17.26 20.53 -4.58
N LYS A 188 17.07 19.75 -5.66
CA LYS A 188 17.47 18.33 -5.74
C LYS A 188 16.94 17.57 -4.53
N ARG A 189 15.64 17.72 -4.29
CA ARG A 189 14.95 17.22 -3.08
C ARG A 189 13.64 16.56 -3.48
N VAL A 190 13.30 15.50 -2.75
CA VAL A 190 12.01 14.81 -2.82
C VAL A 190 11.40 14.88 -1.43
N VAL A 191 10.15 15.33 -1.33
CA VAL A 191 9.31 15.07 -0.15
C VAL A 191 8.38 13.92 -0.53
N TYR A 192 8.40 12.86 0.27
CA TYR A 192 7.59 11.67 0.09
C TYR A 192 6.47 11.66 1.11
N PHE A 193 5.23 11.56 0.62
CA PHE A 193 4.04 11.34 1.43
C PHE A 193 3.50 9.95 1.12
N SER A 194 3.36 9.12 2.14
CA SER A 194 2.63 7.86 2.05
C SER A 194 1.56 7.80 3.11
N CYS A 195 0.39 7.24 2.76
CA CYS A 195 -0.68 7.01 3.72
C CYS A 195 -1.49 5.81 3.24
N THR A 196 -1.65 4.81 4.10
CA THR A 196 -2.42 3.61 3.82
C THR A 196 -3.47 3.40 4.90
N CYS A 197 -4.59 2.80 4.53
CA CYS A 197 -5.62 2.38 5.46
C CYS A 197 -5.87 0.89 5.28
N GLN A 198 -5.82 0.15 6.38
CA GLN A 198 -5.99 -1.30 6.38
C GLN A 198 -7.13 -1.70 7.31
N SER A 199 -7.95 -2.66 6.87
CA SER A 199 -8.95 -3.31 7.69
C SER A 199 -8.30 -4.37 8.57
N PRO A 200 -8.67 -4.49 9.86
CA PRO A 200 -8.19 -5.56 10.74
C PRO A 200 -8.70 -6.96 10.36
N THR A 201 -9.76 -7.07 9.54
CA THR A 201 -10.42 -8.34 9.19
C THR A 201 -9.67 -9.21 8.18
N SER A 202 -8.45 -8.84 7.79
CA SER A 202 -7.68 -9.56 6.77
C SER A 202 -6.72 -10.63 7.32
N TYR A 203 -6.63 -10.76 8.64
CA TYR A 203 -5.70 -11.66 9.32
C TYR A 203 -6.34 -13.00 9.78
N SER A 204 -7.60 -13.30 9.43
CA SER A 204 -8.37 -14.35 10.13
C SER A 204 -8.68 -15.63 9.35
N GLU A 205 -7.92 -16.02 8.33
CA GLU A 205 -8.25 -17.25 7.55
C GLU A 205 -7.14 -18.32 7.44
N GLU A 206 -5.97 -18.21 8.09
CA GLU A 206 -4.88 -19.20 7.89
C GLU A 206 -4.38 -19.98 9.12
N ASP A 207 -4.96 -19.83 10.32
CA ASP A 207 -4.44 -20.49 11.54
C ASP A 207 -5.34 -21.58 12.17
N ASP A 208 -6.43 -22.01 11.52
CA ASP A 208 -7.26 -23.12 12.01
C ASP A 208 -7.01 -24.43 11.21
N GLU A 209 -5.76 -24.92 11.20
CA GLU A 209 -5.46 -26.32 10.88
C GLU A 209 -5.07 -27.04 12.18
N ASP A 210 -6.03 -27.13 13.11
CA ASP A 210 -5.91 -27.94 14.34
C ASP A 210 -5.62 -29.40 13.95
N SER A 211 -4.37 -29.80 14.18
CA SER A 211 -3.92 -31.19 14.08
C SER A 211 -4.68 -32.04 15.10
N TYR A 212 -5.60 -32.88 14.62
CA TYR A 212 -6.10 -34.00 15.43
C TYR A 212 -4.97 -35.01 15.61
N GLU A 213 -4.12 -34.83 16.62
CA GLU A 213 -3.21 -35.88 17.08
C GLU A 213 -4.05 -37.02 17.67
N LEU A 214 -4.13 -38.12 16.92
CA LEU A 214 -4.68 -39.39 17.37
C LEU A 214 -3.69 -39.99 18.38
N THR A 215 -3.88 -39.75 19.68
CA THR A 215 -3.09 -40.45 20.70
C THR A 215 -3.65 -41.87 20.88
N ASP A 216 -2.96 -42.84 20.28
CA ASP A 216 -3.07 -44.27 20.57
C ASP A 216 -2.66 -44.53 22.03
N GLU A 217 -3.60 -44.89 22.90
CA GLU A 217 -3.37 -45.84 24.01
C GLU A 217 -4.67 -46.08 24.80
N TYR A 218 -5.31 -47.25 24.62
CA TYR A 218 -5.78 -48.12 25.71
C TYR A 218 -6.15 -49.50 25.15
N PRO A 219 -5.63 -50.61 25.72
CA PRO A 219 -5.91 -51.95 25.24
C PRO A 219 -7.30 -52.45 25.68
N ILE A 220 -7.87 -53.28 24.81
CA ILE A 220 -9.16 -53.96 24.89
C ILE A 220 -9.27 -54.79 26.19
N THR A 221 -10.33 -54.56 26.96
CA THR A 221 -11.03 -55.65 27.67
C THR A 221 -12.54 -55.52 27.43
N MET A 222 -13.05 -56.35 26.52
CA MET A 222 -14.48 -56.66 26.45
C MET A 222 -14.89 -57.34 27.76
N GLN A 223 -15.74 -56.67 28.55
CA GLN A 223 -16.60 -57.34 29.50
C GLN A 223 -18.05 -57.05 29.13
N PHE A 224 -18.68 -58.04 28.51
CA PHE A 224 -20.12 -58.16 28.45
C PHE A 224 -20.61 -58.49 29.87
N SER A 225 -21.39 -57.59 30.46
CA SER A 225 -22.27 -57.94 31.56
C SER A 225 -23.55 -57.13 31.45
N ASP A 226 -24.64 -57.88 31.34
CA ASP A 226 -26.02 -57.49 31.09
C ASP A 226 -26.56 -56.42 32.04
N VAL A 227 -27.21 -55.39 31.49
CA VAL A 227 -28.29 -54.67 32.19
C VAL A 227 -29.41 -54.34 31.20
N GLU A 228 -30.60 -54.73 31.63
CA GLU A 228 -31.83 -54.95 30.88
C GLU A 228 -32.45 -53.70 30.23
N MET A 229 -33.04 -53.90 29.05
CA MET A 229 -34.05 -53.01 28.48
C MET A 229 -35.32 -53.04 29.35
N SER A 230 -35.77 -51.87 29.80
CA SER A 230 -37.16 -51.66 30.24
C SER A 230 -37.81 -50.49 29.46
N PRO A 231 -39.08 -50.61 29.03
CA PRO A 231 -39.67 -49.70 28.05
C PRO A 231 -40.57 -48.61 28.68
N ARG A 232 -40.90 -47.61 27.84
CA ARG A 232 -41.90 -46.51 28.00
C ARG A 232 -41.27 -45.21 28.55
N THR A 233 -41.56 -44.02 28.01
CA THR A 233 -42.84 -43.54 27.47
C THR A 233 -42.60 -42.33 26.55
N ARG A 234 -43.34 -42.26 25.43
CA ARG A 234 -43.37 -41.12 24.49
C ARG A 234 -44.41 -40.09 24.98
N PRO A 235 -44.12 -38.78 25.05
CA PRO A 235 -45.16 -37.76 25.04
C PRO A 235 -45.48 -37.31 23.62
N LEU A 236 -46.77 -37.13 23.37
CA LEU A 236 -47.41 -36.70 22.13
C LEU A 236 -47.37 -35.18 21.97
N LEU A 237 -47.46 -34.75 20.70
CA LEU A 237 -47.60 -33.38 20.16
C LEU A 237 -48.80 -32.61 20.78
N PRO A 238 -48.96 -31.31 20.46
CA PRO A 238 -49.90 -31.04 19.37
C PRO A 238 -49.48 -29.95 18.37
N GLU A 239 -49.83 -30.24 17.11
CA GLU A 239 -50.08 -29.27 16.04
C GLU A 239 -51.16 -28.26 16.42
N GLN A 240 -51.13 -27.05 15.85
CA GLN A 240 -52.18 -26.41 15.00
C GLN A 240 -51.57 -25.06 14.53
N SER A 241 -51.22 -24.84 13.26
CA SER A 241 -52.02 -24.68 12.04
C SER A 241 -52.89 -23.41 11.97
N ASN A 242 -52.75 -22.76 10.81
CA ASN A 242 -53.63 -21.79 10.13
C ASN A 242 -53.42 -20.30 10.40
N LEU A 243 -53.52 -19.38 9.43
CA LEU A 243 -53.41 -19.32 7.96
C LEU A 243 -53.80 -17.87 7.58
N TYR A 244 -53.53 -17.46 6.34
CA TYR A 244 -54.06 -16.27 5.60
C TYR A 244 -53.31 -14.93 5.82
N THR A 245 -53.02 -14.06 4.84
CA THR A 245 -53.20 -14.02 3.37
C THR A 245 -52.44 -12.81 2.79
N ILE A 246 -51.67 -13.06 1.71
CA ILE A 246 -51.46 -12.33 0.44
C ILE A 246 -51.85 -10.83 0.36
N LYS A 247 -50.93 -9.99 -0.14
CA LYS A 247 -51.08 -9.27 -1.45
C LYS A 247 -49.82 -8.54 -1.89
N GLU A 248 -49.19 -9.09 -2.92
CA GLU A 248 -48.41 -8.34 -3.91
C GLU A 248 -49.33 -7.41 -4.71
N LEU A 249 -48.85 -6.19 -4.96
CA LEU A 249 -48.88 -5.48 -6.23
C LEU A 249 -47.68 -4.52 -6.25
#